data_AF-A0A7W5T3U1-F1
#
_entry.id   AF-A0A7W5T3U1-F1
#
_cell.length_a   1.000
_cell.length_b   1.000
_cell.length_c   1.000
_cell.angle_alpha   90.00
_cell.angle_beta   90.00
_cell.angle_gamma   90.00
#
_symmetry.space_group_name_H-M   'P 1'
#
loop_
_entity.id
_entity.type
_entity.pdbx_description
1 polymer ?
#
loop_
_entity_poly.entity_id
_entity_poly.type
_entity_poly.pdbx_seq_one_letter_code
_entity_poly.pdbx_strand_id
1 'polypeptide(L)'
;MRISSSISFRRDADDLWHPTKIEKQVNALTRLSSRWVAVYALHYVINEDDDIILPGGSDVARGYIYARHLNLKYIGNGSALLVRRDVALEIGGFDSSYAAAGIGGCEDLDFEL
;
A
#
# COMPACT_ATOMS: atom_id res chain seq x y z
N MET A 1 -0.58 -14.91 14.64
CA MET A 1 -1.45 -13.73 14.42
C MET A 1 -2.52 -14.14 13.40
N ARG A 2 -3.80 -14.28 13.79
CA ARG A 2 -4.89 -14.61 12.84
C ARG A 2 -5.22 -13.34 12.06
N ILE A 3 -4.79 -13.28 10.81
CA ILE A 3 -5.14 -12.20 9.89
C ILE A 3 -6.61 -12.40 9.54
N SER A 4 -7.46 -11.41 9.79
CA SER A 4 -8.87 -11.43 9.40
C SER A 4 -8.97 -11.62 7.88
N SER A 5 -9.86 -12.48 7.40
CA SER A 5 -10.07 -12.80 5.97
C SER A 5 -10.61 -11.62 5.12
N SER A 6 -10.65 -10.42 5.68
CA SER A 6 -11.29 -9.23 5.12
C SER A 6 -10.32 -8.15 4.60
N ILE A 7 -9.01 -8.38 4.67
CA ILE A 7 -7.98 -7.38 4.33
C ILE A 7 -6.92 -8.01 3.43
N SER A 8 -6.38 -7.26 2.47
CA SER A 8 -5.30 -7.70 1.58
C SER A 8 -4.16 -6.67 1.56
N PHE A 9 -2.91 -7.17 1.51
CA PHE A 9 -1.69 -6.37 1.49
C PHE A 9 -0.64 -7.06 0.61
N ARG A 10 0.19 -6.28 -0.08
CA ARG A 10 1.34 -6.79 -0.85
C ARG A 10 2.56 -6.84 0.06
N ARG A 11 3.37 -7.90 -0.06
CA ARG A 11 4.68 -8.04 0.59
C ARG A 11 5.72 -8.20 -0.49
N ASP A 12 6.48 -7.14 -0.74
CA ASP A 12 7.68 -7.23 -1.56
C ASP A 12 8.76 -7.99 -0.77
N ALA A 13 9.56 -8.81 -1.47
CA ALA A 13 10.42 -9.82 -0.85
C ALA A 13 11.66 -9.22 -0.15
N ASP A 14 11.99 -7.99 -0.50
CA ASP A 14 13.13 -7.18 -0.06
C ASP A 14 12.77 -6.15 1.02
N ASP A 15 11.49 -6.00 1.37
CA ASP A 15 11.06 -5.02 2.36
C ASP A 15 11.10 -5.56 3.80
N LEU A 16 11.70 -4.77 4.69
CA LEU A 16 11.61 -4.95 6.14
C LEU A 16 10.38 -4.26 6.72
N TRP A 17 9.53 -5.02 7.41
CA TRP A 17 8.32 -4.50 8.03
C TRP A 17 8.44 -4.44 9.54
N HIS A 18 8.04 -3.29 10.10
CA HIS A 18 7.85 -3.19 11.54
C HIS A 18 6.83 -4.24 12.01
N PRO A 19 7.08 -5.01 13.09
CA PRO A 19 6.20 -6.11 13.52
C PRO A 19 4.73 -5.70 13.74
N THR A 20 4.51 -4.44 14.12
CA THR A 20 3.17 -3.88 14.36
C THR A 20 2.56 -3.13 13.18
N LYS A 21 3.20 -3.12 11.99
CA LYS A 21 2.70 -2.45 10.78
C LYS A 21 1.26 -2.87 10.47
N ILE A 22 1.06 -4.18 10.28
CA ILE A 22 -0.24 -4.72 9.90
C ILE A 22 -1.28 -4.45 10.99
N GLU A 23 -0.94 -4.68 12.26
CA GLU A 23 -1.85 -4.37 13.38
C GLU A 23 -2.29 -2.90 13.38
N LYS A 24 -1.35 -1.96 13.24
CA LYS A 24 -1.63 -0.52 13.22
C LYS A 24 -2.50 -0.13 12.02
N GLN A 25 -2.21 -0.64 10.83
CA GLN A 25 -2.99 -0.34 9.62
C GLN A 25 -4.40 -0.93 9.70
N VAL A 26 -4.55 -2.18 10.15
CA VAL A 26 -5.85 -2.82 10.39
C VAL A 26 -6.65 -2.04 11.43
N ASN A 27 -6.04 -1.67 12.55
CA ASN A 27 -6.69 -0.89 13.60
C ASN A 27 -7.10 0.51 13.11
N ALA A 28 -6.30 1.15 12.27
CA ALA A 28 -6.63 2.43 11.67
C ALA A 28 -7.85 2.31 10.74
N LEU A 29 -7.87 1.29 9.87
CA LEU A 29 -8.94 1.10 8.89
C LEU A 29 -10.25 0.62 9.53
N THR A 30 -10.18 -0.23 10.55
CA THR A 30 -11.38 -0.76 11.26
C THR A 30 -12.08 0.28 12.13
N ARG A 31 -11.37 1.30 12.61
CA ARG A 31 -11.95 2.43 13.35
C ARG A 31 -12.65 3.46 12.45
N LEU A 32 -12.38 3.42 11.15
CA LEU A 32 -12.99 4.30 10.18
C LEU A 32 -14.26 3.68 9.60
N SER A 33 -15.16 4.53 9.10
CA SER A 33 -16.39 4.06 8.44
C SER A 33 -16.06 3.23 7.19
N SER A 34 -17.03 2.44 6.73
CA SER A 34 -16.89 1.62 5.50
C SER A 34 -16.60 2.44 4.23
N ARG A 35 -16.81 3.76 4.27
CA ARG A 35 -16.39 4.68 3.20
C ARG A 35 -14.88 4.78 3.03
N TRP A 36 -14.11 4.43 4.05
CA TRP A 36 -12.64 4.37 3.98
C TRP A 36 -12.22 2.98 3.54
N VAL A 37 -11.64 2.91 2.35
CA VAL A 37 -11.34 1.65 1.66
C VAL A 37 -9.87 1.24 1.77
N ALA A 38 -8.98 2.21 2.00
CA ALA A 38 -7.54 1.99 2.04
C ALA A 38 -6.85 2.83 3.13
N VAL A 39 -5.69 2.37 3.56
CA VAL A 39 -4.76 3.07 4.44
C VAL A 39 -3.34 2.74 3.99
N TYR A 40 -2.41 3.69 4.14
CA TYR A 40 -1.01 3.49 3.81
C TYR A 40 -0.12 3.78 5.02
N ALA A 41 1.13 3.33 4.96
CA ALA A 41 2.15 3.61 5.95
C ALA A 41 3.33 4.34 5.30
N LEU A 42 3.96 5.26 6.02
CA LEU A 42 5.23 5.84 5.59
C LEU A 42 6.35 4.81 5.74
N HIS A 43 7.41 4.98 4.96
CA HIS A 43 8.56 4.09 4.93
C HIS A 43 9.86 4.87 5.07
N TYR A 44 10.93 4.14 5.38
CA TYR A 44 12.30 4.59 5.25
C TYR A 44 12.95 3.79 4.12
N VAL A 45 13.85 4.42 3.39
CA VAL A 45 14.71 3.73 2.42
C VAL A 45 15.92 3.21 3.19
N ILE A 46 16.15 1.90 3.10
CA ILE A 46 17.29 1.22 3.70
C ILE A 46 18.24 0.71 2.61
N ASN A 47 19.52 0.52 2.93
CA ASN A 47 20.47 -0.14 2.03
C ASN A 47 20.43 -1.67 2.23
N GLU A 48 21.27 -2.38 1.49
CA GLU A 48 21.43 -3.85 1.58
C GLU A 48 21.97 -4.32 2.95
N ASP A 49 22.55 -3.41 3.74
CA ASP A 49 23.08 -3.65 5.08
C ASP A 49 22.07 -3.28 6.20
N ASP A 50 20.80 -3.03 5.86
CA ASP A 50 19.72 -2.59 6.74
C ASP A 50 19.90 -1.20 7.39
N ASP A 51 20.85 -0.40 6.91
CA ASP A 51 21.06 0.98 7.37
C ASP A 51 20.06 1.94 6.72
N ILE A 52 19.51 2.86 7.52
CA ILE A 52 18.60 3.90 7.05
C ILE A 52 19.37 4.93 6.22
N ILE A 53 19.05 5.02 4.93
CA ILE A 53 19.66 5.98 4.01
C ILE A 53 18.91 7.32 4.05
N LEU A 54 17.58 7.28 3.92
CA LEU A 54 16.72 8.47 3.96
C LEU A 54 15.28 8.14 4.35
N PRO A 55 14.52 9.11 4.91
CA PRO A 55 13.07 8.97 5.02
C PRO A 55 12.44 8.91 3.63
N GLY A 56 11.45 8.03 3.44
CA GLY A 56 10.58 8.08 2.28
C GLY A 56 9.76 9.38 2.24
N GLY A 57 9.00 9.59 1.16
CA GLY A 57 8.09 10.73 1.04
C GLY A 57 7.21 10.87 2.29
N SER A 58 7.29 12.01 2.97
CA SER A 58 6.59 12.26 4.24
C SER A 58 5.28 13.03 4.06
N ASP A 59 4.87 13.23 2.81
CA ASP A 59 3.62 13.90 2.49
C ASP A 59 2.43 13.06 2.97
N VAL A 60 1.64 13.67 3.86
CA VAL A 60 0.46 13.02 4.43
C VAL A 60 -0.79 13.49 3.71
N ALA A 61 -1.52 12.54 3.12
CA ALA A 61 -2.79 12.77 2.47
C ALA A 61 -3.90 11.99 3.18
N ARG A 62 -5.08 12.61 3.29
CA ARG A 62 -6.24 12.02 3.96
C ARG A 62 -7.53 12.42 3.26
N GLY A 63 -8.45 11.47 3.11
CA GLY A 63 -9.75 11.67 2.49
C GLY A 63 -9.73 11.29 1.02
N TYR A 64 -10.46 12.03 0.19
CA TYR A 64 -10.43 11.83 -1.26
C TYR A 64 -9.16 12.46 -1.84
N ILE A 65 -8.21 11.62 -2.23
CA ILE A 65 -6.86 12.05 -2.66
C ILE A 65 -6.59 11.83 -4.15
N TYR A 66 -7.52 11.24 -4.90
CA TYR A 66 -7.33 10.85 -6.31
C TYR A 66 -6.69 11.94 -7.19
N ALA A 67 -7.29 13.13 -7.28
CA ALA A 67 -6.76 14.22 -8.10
C ALA A 67 -5.35 14.68 -7.70
N ARG A 68 -5.00 14.57 -6.41
CA ARG A 68 -3.66 14.88 -5.91
C ARG A 68 -2.70 13.71 -6.17
N HIS A 69 -3.19 12.49 -6.06
CA HIS A 69 -2.43 11.25 -6.27
C HIS A 69 -1.95 11.10 -7.72
N LEU A 70 -2.71 11.65 -8.68
CA LEU A 70 -2.28 11.78 -10.08
C LEU A 70 -1.01 12.64 -10.27
N ASN A 71 -0.73 13.57 -9.34
CA ASN A 71 0.42 14.47 -9.41
C ASN A 71 1.54 14.05 -8.44
N LEU A 72 1.20 13.40 -7.33
CA LEU A 72 2.13 13.03 -6.26
C LEU A 72 1.81 11.62 -5.74
N LYS A 73 2.77 10.71 -5.83
CA LYS A 73 2.64 9.35 -5.30
C LYS A 73 2.81 9.34 -3.78
N TYR A 74 1.71 9.49 -3.03
CA TYR A 74 1.75 9.52 -1.56
C TYR A 74 2.10 8.18 -0.91
N ILE A 75 1.71 7.08 -1.55
CA ILE A 75 1.81 5.73 -0.98
C ILE A 75 3.24 5.18 -1.13
N GLY A 76 4.03 5.75 -2.05
CA GLY A 76 5.48 5.58 -2.15
C GLY A 76 5.94 4.20 -2.65
N ASN A 77 5.42 3.13 -2.07
CA ASN A 77 5.68 1.75 -2.46
C ASN A 77 4.41 0.88 -2.33
N GLY A 78 4.33 -0.20 -3.11
CA GLY A 78 3.19 -1.11 -3.10
C GLY A 78 2.98 -1.84 -1.76
N SER A 79 4.03 -2.03 -0.97
CA SER A 79 3.97 -2.68 0.35
C SER A 79 3.39 -1.80 1.47
N ALA A 80 3.34 -0.49 1.26
CA ALA A 80 2.78 0.47 2.21
C ALA A 80 1.26 0.43 2.21
N LEU A 81 0.63 0.03 1.10
CA LEU A 81 -0.82 0.05 0.94
C LEU A 81 -1.49 -1.15 1.60
N LEU A 82 -2.59 -0.88 2.31
CA LEU A 82 -3.51 -1.87 2.84
C LEU A 82 -4.93 -1.48 2.45
N VAL A 83 -5.60 -2.37 1.72
CA VAL A 83 -6.95 -2.15 1.19
C VAL A 83 -7.91 -3.20 1.75
N ARG A 84 -9.18 -2.82 1.90
CA ARG A 84 -10.24 -3.79 2.20
C ARG A 84 -10.35 -4.79 1.06
N ARG A 85 -10.48 -6.07 1.41
CA ARG A 85 -10.45 -7.16 0.43
C ARG A 85 -11.63 -7.12 -0.54
N ASP A 86 -12.81 -6.76 -0.06
CA ASP A 86 -14.02 -6.61 -0.88
C ASP A 86 -13.81 -5.62 -2.02
N VAL A 87 -13.27 -4.43 -1.71
CA VAL A 87 -12.97 -3.40 -2.71
C VAL A 87 -11.88 -3.86 -3.67
N ALA A 88 -10.80 -4.47 -3.16
CA ALA A 88 -9.73 -4.99 -3.99
C ALA A 88 -10.22 -6.07 -4.99
N LEU A 89 -11.20 -6.88 -4.60
CA LEU A 89 -11.82 -7.87 -5.49
C LEU A 89 -12.82 -7.24 -6.46
N GLU A 90 -13.55 -6.20 -6.04
CA GLU A 90 -14.51 -5.46 -6.88
C GLU A 90 -13.83 -4.77 -8.05
N ILE A 91 -12.64 -4.18 -7.84
CA ILE A 91 -11.86 -3.52 -8.89
C ILE A 91 -11.04 -4.50 -9.75
N GLY A 92 -11.08 -5.81 -9.47
CA GLY A 92 -10.39 -6.83 -10.24
C GLY A 92 -8.95 -7.14 -9.80
N GLY A 93 -8.44 -6.46 -8.77
CA GLY A 93 -7.09 -6.67 -8.26
C GLY A 93 -6.02 -6.05 -9.15
N PHE A 94 -4.81 -6.62 -9.12
CA PHE A 94 -3.71 -6.20 -9.99
C PHE A 94 -3.88 -6.80 -11.39
N ASP A 95 -3.67 -5.99 -12.43
CA ASP A 95 -3.72 -6.47 -13.79
C ASP A 95 -2.48 -7.33 -14.12
N SER A 96 -2.73 -8.64 -14.28
CA SER A 96 -1.71 -9.62 -14.69
C SER A 96 -1.18 -9.43 -16.11
N SER A 97 -1.85 -8.61 -16.94
CA SER A 97 -1.46 -8.34 -18.32
C SER A 97 -0.09 -7.65 -18.41
N TYR A 98 0.25 -6.78 -17.44
CA TYR A 98 1.54 -6.09 -17.39
C TYR A 98 2.71 -7.06 -17.22
N ALA A 99 2.58 -8.00 -16.29
CA ALA A 99 3.57 -9.05 -16.09
C ALA A 99 3.67 -9.97 -17.32
N ALA A 100 2.53 -10.34 -17.92
CA ALA A 100 2.49 -11.17 -19.12
C ALA A 100 3.13 -10.50 -20.34
N ALA A 101 3.03 -9.18 -20.45
CA ALA A 101 3.62 -8.39 -21.53
C ALA A 101 5.07 -7.94 -21.23
N GLY A 102 5.62 -8.27 -20.06
CA GLY A 102 6.98 -7.88 -19.66
C GLY A 102 7.16 -6.38 -19.44
N ILE A 103 6.07 -5.64 -19.20
CA ILE A 103 6.04 -4.18 -18.97
C ILE A 103 5.67 -3.83 -17.52
N GLY A 104 5.91 -4.77 -16.60
CA GLY A 104 5.63 -4.57 -15.18
C GLY A 104 6.49 -3.51 -14.51
N GLY A 105 6.14 -3.16 -13.27
CA GLY A 105 6.87 -2.19 -12.44
C GLY A 105 6.05 -0.96 -12.02
N CYS A 106 4.81 -0.82 -12.48
CA CYS A 106 3.90 0.27 -12.10
C CYS A 106 2.51 -0.25 -11.69
N GLU A 107 2.37 -1.55 -11.43
CA GLU A 107 1.08 -2.16 -11.06
C GLU A 107 0.58 -1.65 -9.71
N ASP A 108 1.49 -1.19 -8.84
CA ASP A 108 1.14 -0.56 -7.58
C ASP A 108 0.45 0.80 -7.80
N LEU A 109 1.00 1.65 -8.67
CA LEU A 109 0.40 2.93 -9.02
C LEU A 109 -0.93 2.74 -9.76
N ASP A 110 -1.03 1.77 -10.67
CA ASP A 110 -2.27 1.48 -11.39
C ASP A 110 -3.40 1.04 -10.44
N PHE A 111 -3.08 0.20 -9.46
CA PHE A 111 -4.03 -0.25 -8.44
C PHE A 111 -4.48 0.87 -7.48
N GLU A 112 -3.72 1.96 -7.38
CA GLU A 112 -4.03 3.13 -6.56
C GLU A 112 -4.97 4.14 -7.23
N LEU A 113 -5.23 4.00 -8.54
CA LEU A 113 -6.07 4.90 -9.35
C LEU A 113 -7.51 4.40 -9.48
#